data_AF-I3D4T4-F1
#
_entry.id   AF-I3D4T4-F1
#
_cell.length_a   1.000
_cell.length_b   1.000
_cell.length_c   1.000
_cell.angle_alpha   90.00
_cell.angle_beta   90.00
_cell.angle_gamma   90.00
#
_symmetry.space_group_name_H-M   'P 1'
#
loop_
_entity.id
_entity.type
_entity.pdbx_description
1 polymer ?
#
loop_
_entity_poly.entity_id
_entity_poly.type
_entity_poly.pdbx_seq_one_letter_code
_entity_poly.pdbx_strand_id
1 'polypeptide(L)'
;MGLVIFCLIFQPTVFAASPKDAMLDSSFALKIEEAAKINSELQLTVLNTIEDSRCPSNVTCVWEGTVSVQVNLIKDNLNLGNHTIRLGENNNENQIFDGYFIKLITVE
;
A
#
# COMPACT_ATOMS: atom_id res chain seq x y z
N MET A 1 20.44 51.75 -13.52
CA MET A 1 19.01 51.78 -13.89
C MET A 1 18.74 50.50 -14.67
N GLY A 2 18.39 49.42 -13.98
CA GLY A 2 17.05 48.80 -14.08
C GLY A 2 17.02 47.88 -15.32
N LEU A 3 16.97 46.56 -15.21
CA LEU A 3 15.80 45.84 -14.72
C LEU A 3 16.25 44.39 -14.40
N VAL A 4 16.23 44.00 -13.13
CA VAL A 4 16.41 42.58 -12.76
C VAL A 4 15.04 41.92 -12.89
N ILE A 5 14.86 41.13 -13.94
CA ILE A 5 13.67 40.30 -14.15
C ILE A 5 13.72 39.18 -13.11
N PHE A 6 13.05 39.39 -11.99
CA PHE A 6 12.83 38.39 -10.95
C PHE A 6 11.59 37.58 -11.34
N CYS A 7 11.79 36.59 -12.20
CA CYS A 7 10.77 35.58 -12.49
C CYS A 7 10.71 34.64 -11.27
N LEU A 8 9.85 34.95 -10.30
CA LEU A 8 9.41 34.03 -9.25
C LEU A 8 8.64 32.90 -9.92
N ILE A 9 9.37 31.94 -10.45
CA ILE A 9 8.82 30.65 -10.85
C ILE A 9 8.51 29.92 -9.55
N PHE A 10 7.25 30.04 -9.11
CA PHE A 10 6.66 29.24 -8.06
C PHE A 10 6.67 27.79 -8.57
N GLN A 11 7.76 27.06 -8.34
CA GLN A 11 7.82 25.64 -8.67
C GLN A 11 6.94 24.91 -7.64
N PRO A 12 5.84 24.25 -8.04
CA PRO A 12 5.19 23.31 -7.15
C PRO A 12 6.18 22.17 -6.98
N THR A 13 6.84 22.09 -5.82
CA THR A 13 7.58 20.89 -5.47
C THR A 13 6.54 19.79 -5.29
N VAL A 14 6.31 19.04 -6.37
CA VAL A 14 5.64 17.74 -6.31
C VAL A 14 6.49 16.90 -5.37
N PHE A 15 6.05 16.80 -4.12
CA PHE A 15 6.62 15.89 -3.13
C PHE A 15 6.25 14.48 -3.57
N ALA A 16 7.04 13.91 -4.49
CA ALA A 16 7.01 12.49 -4.75
C ALA A 16 7.58 11.81 -3.50
N ALA A 17 6.72 11.13 -2.74
CA ALA A 17 7.18 10.26 -1.66
C ALA A 17 8.05 9.17 -2.27
N SER A 18 9.32 9.11 -1.87
CA SER A 18 10.22 8.04 -2.32
C SER A 18 9.70 6.70 -1.79
N PRO A 19 9.70 5.63 -2.61
CA PRO A 19 9.33 4.31 -2.12
C PRO A 19 10.25 3.91 -0.96
N LYS A 20 9.68 3.28 0.08
CA LYS A 20 10.45 2.62 1.13
C LYS A 20 11.10 1.36 0.57
N ASP A 21 12.36 1.13 0.88
CA ASP A 21 12.97 -0.16 0.61
C ASP A 21 12.49 -1.21 1.61
N ALA A 22 12.15 -2.40 1.11
CA ALA A 22 11.74 -3.55 1.90
C ALA A 22 12.42 -4.84 1.38
N MET A 23 12.61 -5.81 2.27
CA MET A 23 13.20 -7.10 1.94
C MET A 23 12.12 -8.17 1.82
N LEU A 24 12.35 -9.16 0.95
CA LEU A 24 11.50 -10.35 0.89
C LEU A 24 11.50 -11.08 2.24
N ASP A 25 10.39 -11.73 2.57
CA ASP A 25 10.18 -12.47 3.82
C ASP A 25 10.29 -11.63 5.10
N SER A 26 10.29 -10.30 4.97
CA SER A 26 10.25 -9.36 6.09
C SER A 26 8.93 -8.58 6.11
N SER A 27 8.37 -8.40 7.31
CA SER A 27 7.21 -7.53 7.49
C SER A 27 7.62 -6.06 7.47
N PHE A 28 6.83 -5.21 6.83
CA PHE A 28 7.02 -3.77 6.80
C PHE A 28 5.67 -3.04 6.91
N ALA A 29 5.71 -1.77 7.31
CA ALA A 29 4.54 -0.93 7.46
C ALA A 29 4.49 0.15 6.38
N LEU A 30 3.33 0.28 5.74
CA LEU A 30 3.02 1.30 4.76
C LEU A 30 1.80 2.10 5.19
N LYS A 31 1.85 3.41 4.95
CA LYS A 31 0.69 4.29 5.02
C LYS A 31 -0.09 4.24 3.71
N ILE A 32 -1.30 4.77 3.74
CA ILE A 32 -2.08 5.05 2.53
C ILE A 32 -1.25 5.90 1.58
N GLU A 33 -1.28 5.54 0.29
CA GLU A 33 -0.52 6.18 -0.80
C GLU A 33 1.00 6.03 -0.70
N GLU A 34 1.50 5.24 0.25
CA GLU A 34 2.91 4.90 0.36
C GLU A 34 3.23 3.65 -0.48
N ALA A 35 4.43 3.66 -1.06
CA ALA A 35 4.95 2.54 -1.83
C ALA A 35 6.14 1.89 -1.11
N ALA A 36 6.22 0.56 -1.16
CA ALA A 36 7.41 -0.22 -0.85
C ALA A 36 8.01 -0.76 -2.14
N LYS A 37 9.35 -0.74 -2.23
CA LYS A 37 10.13 -1.44 -3.25
C LYS A 37 10.77 -2.66 -2.61
N ILE A 38 10.42 -3.84 -3.12
CA ILE A 38 10.87 -5.15 -2.64
C ILE A 38 11.88 -5.70 -3.64
N ASN A 39 13.12 -5.94 -3.18
CA ASN A 39 14.22 -6.49 -3.99
C ASN A 39 14.47 -5.76 -5.33
N SER A 40 14.11 -4.49 -5.43
CA SER A 40 14.20 -3.67 -6.66
C SER A 40 13.34 -4.09 -7.86
N GLU A 41 12.74 -5.28 -7.84
CA GLU A 41 11.93 -5.83 -8.94
C GLU A 41 10.43 -5.58 -8.73
N LEU A 42 9.97 -5.64 -7.48
CA LEU A 42 8.55 -5.49 -7.14
C LEU A 42 8.33 -4.17 -6.41
N GLN A 43 7.27 -3.46 -6.76
CA GLN A 43 6.77 -2.31 -6.04
C GLN A 43 5.32 -2.56 -5.65
N LEU A 44 5.02 -2.36 -4.37
CA LEU A 44 3.69 -2.48 -3.79
C LEU A 44 3.28 -1.12 -3.26
N THR A 45 2.13 -0.61 -3.70
CA THR A 45 1.59 0.68 -3.27
C THR A 45 0.25 0.50 -2.61
N VAL A 46 0.06 1.04 -1.41
CA VAL A 46 -1.23 1.02 -0.73
C VAL A 46 -2.13 2.10 -1.30
N LEU A 47 -3.34 1.74 -1.71
CA LEU A 47 -4.32 2.69 -2.23
C LEU A 47 -5.19 3.24 -1.09
N ASN A 48 -5.87 4.36 -1.33
CA ASN A 48 -6.77 5.00 -0.37
C ASN A 48 -8.13 4.30 -0.24
N THR A 49 -8.15 2.97 -0.33
CA THR A 49 -9.36 2.15 -0.21
C THR A 49 -9.10 1.07 0.84
N ILE A 50 -9.65 1.31 2.02
CA ILE A 50 -9.62 0.39 3.16
C ILE A 50 -11.07 0.15 3.56
N GLU A 51 -11.50 -1.10 3.57
CA GLU A 51 -12.80 -1.49 4.12
C GLU A 51 -12.55 -2.19 5.44
N ASP A 52 -13.00 -1.59 6.53
CA ASP A 52 -12.82 -2.15 7.87
C ASP A 52 -14.18 -2.41 8.50
N SER A 53 -14.51 -3.70 8.63
CA SER A 53 -15.73 -4.17 9.27
C SER A 53 -15.40 -5.12 10.43
N ARG A 54 -14.21 -4.98 11.05
CA ARG A 54 -13.75 -5.83 12.15
C ARG A 54 -14.80 -5.93 13.27
N CYS A 55 -15.06 -7.16 13.71
CA CYS A 55 -15.96 -7.41 14.84
C CYS A 55 -15.24 -7.05 16.15
N PRO A 56 -15.78 -6.14 16.98
CA PRO A 56 -15.19 -5.83 18.27
C PRO A 56 -15.06 -7.08 19.15
N SER A 57 -13.98 -7.16 19.92
CA SER A 57 -13.66 -8.32 20.76
C SER A 57 -14.66 -8.56 21.90
N ASN A 58 -15.49 -7.59 22.22
CA ASN A 58 -16.47 -7.62 23.29
C ASN A 58 -17.92 -7.84 22.81
N VAL A 59 -18.13 -8.19 21.53
CA VAL A 59 -19.47 -8.47 20.99
C VAL A 59 -19.49 -9.77 20.19
N THR A 60 -20.65 -10.41 20.12
CA THR A 60 -20.87 -11.56 19.23
C THR A 60 -21.42 -11.05 17.91
N CYS A 61 -20.63 -11.15 16.85
CA CYS A 61 -21.11 -10.84 15.52
C CYS A 61 -21.78 -12.07 14.90
N VAL A 62 -22.87 -11.82 14.14
CA VAL A 62 -23.49 -12.85 13.31
C VAL A 62 -22.58 -13.23 12.13
N TRP A 63 -21.74 -12.29 11.70
CA TRP A 63 -20.70 -12.46 10.68
C TRP A 63 -19.39 -11.96 11.26
N GLU A 64 -18.33 -12.77 11.22
CA GLU A 64 -17.03 -12.30 11.69
C GLU A 64 -16.48 -11.21 10.76
N GLY A 65 -16.08 -10.12 11.37
CA GLY A 65 -15.66 -8.93 10.65
C GLY A 65 -14.34 -9.15 9.90
N THR A 66 -14.17 -8.43 8.80
CA THR A 66 -12.95 -8.47 7.97
C THR A 66 -12.40 -7.06 7.77
N VAL A 67 -11.10 -6.96 7.55
CA VAL A 67 -10.47 -5.76 6.98
C VAL A 67 -9.90 -6.08 5.61
N SER A 68 -10.13 -5.20 4.63
CA SER A 68 -9.61 -5.29 3.27
C SER A 68 -8.84 -4.01 2.92
N VAL A 69 -7.73 -4.17 2.20
CA VAL A 69 -6.89 -3.07 1.72
C VAL A 69 -6.63 -3.28 0.24
N GLN A 70 -6.83 -2.23 -0.55
CA GLN A 70 -6.51 -2.26 -1.97
C GLN A 70 -5.06 -1.84 -2.20
N VAL A 71 -4.31 -2.61 -2.98
CA VAL A 71 -2.91 -2.33 -3.32
C VAL A 71 -2.70 -2.37 -4.83
N ASN A 72 -1.79 -1.56 -5.34
CA ASN A 72 -1.29 -1.68 -6.70
C ASN A 72 0.06 -2.40 -6.70
N LEU A 73 0.25 -3.33 -7.64
CA LEU A 73 1.49 -4.06 -7.82
C LEU A 73 2.14 -3.70 -9.16
N ILE A 74 3.43 -3.39 -9.12
CA ILE A 74 4.26 -3.16 -10.31
C ILE A 74 5.47 -4.09 -10.21
N LYS A 75 5.75 -4.88 -11.24
CA LYS A 75 6.93 -5.74 -11.30
C LYS A 75 7.71 -5.44 -12.56
N ASP A 76 9.02 -5.21 -12.46
CA ASP A 76 9.89 -4.93 -13.61
C ASP A 76 9.35 -3.79 -14.52
N ASN A 77 8.76 -2.75 -13.91
CA ASN A 77 8.03 -1.65 -14.54
C ASN A 77 6.73 -2.03 -15.29
N LEU A 78 6.28 -3.28 -15.19
CA LEU A 78 4.96 -3.72 -15.64
C LEU A 78 3.94 -3.54 -14.52
N ASN A 79 2.91 -2.74 -14.76
CA ASN A 79 1.79 -2.59 -13.83
C ASN A 79 0.90 -3.84 -13.89
N LEU A 80 0.87 -4.61 -12.79
CA LEU A 80 0.05 -5.81 -12.62
C LEU A 80 -1.38 -5.49 -12.13
N GLY A 81 -1.69 -4.22 -11.91
CA GLY A 81 -3.02 -3.74 -11.54
C GLY A 81 -3.28 -3.70 -10.04
N ASN A 82 -4.55 -3.47 -9.70
CA ASN A 82 -5.02 -3.33 -8.32
C ASN A 82 -5.53 -4.66 -7.80
N HIS A 83 -5.17 -4.97 -6.56
CA HIS A 83 -5.49 -6.22 -5.87
C HIS A 83 -6.03 -5.92 -4.47
N THR A 84 -6.88 -6.80 -3.93
CA THR A 84 -7.49 -6.59 -2.60
C THR A 84 -6.97 -7.62 -1.61
N ILE A 85 -6.19 -7.15 -0.63
CA ILE A 85 -5.64 -7.97 0.46
C ILE A 85 -6.59 -7.95 1.65
N ARG A 86 -6.92 -9.12 2.20
CA ARG A 86 -7.88 -9.27 3.30
C ARG A 86 -7.24 -9.88 4.54
N LEU A 87 -7.76 -9.50 5.70
CA LEU A 87 -7.47 -10.06 7.02
C LEU A 87 -8.80 -10.27 7.75
N GLY A 88 -9.11 -11.51 8.16
CA GLY A 88 -10.40 -11.88 8.76
C GLY A 88 -10.67 -13.38 8.75
N GLU A 89 -11.84 -13.78 9.28
CA GLU A 89 -12.09 -15.16 9.70
C GLU A 89 -11.97 -16.17 8.57
N ASN A 90 -11.17 -17.20 8.85
CA ASN A 90 -10.89 -18.41 8.08
C ASN A 90 -9.86 -18.31 6.97
N ASN A 91 -9.52 -17.11 6.47
CA ASN A 91 -8.54 -16.99 5.39
C ASN A 91 -7.47 -15.94 5.69
N ASN A 92 -6.47 -16.38 6.46
CA ASN A 92 -5.08 -15.98 6.24
C ASN A 92 -4.59 -16.53 4.87
N GLU A 93 -5.41 -16.45 3.83
CA GLU A 93 -5.03 -16.86 2.50
C GLU A 93 -3.93 -15.91 2.07
N ASN A 94 -2.70 -16.40 2.11
CA ASN A 94 -1.60 -15.75 1.44
C ASN A 94 -2.06 -15.52 0.01
N GLN A 95 -2.21 -14.27 -0.37
CA GLN A 95 -2.68 -13.95 -1.69
C GLN A 95 -1.51 -14.05 -2.64
N ILE A 96 -1.64 -14.94 -3.63
CA ILE A 96 -0.59 -15.23 -4.59
C ILE A 96 -0.72 -14.25 -5.73
N PHE A 97 0.30 -13.42 -5.92
CA PHE A 97 0.40 -12.49 -7.05
C PHE A 97 1.72 -12.71 -7.76
N ASP A 98 1.65 -13.22 -9.00
CA ASP A 98 2.84 -13.43 -9.84
C ASP A 98 3.99 -14.19 -9.14
N GLY A 99 3.63 -15.21 -8.36
CA GLY A 99 4.56 -16.05 -7.59
C GLY A 99 4.92 -15.53 -6.19
N TYR A 100 4.47 -14.33 -5.81
CA TYR A 100 4.67 -13.77 -4.47
C TYR A 100 3.50 -14.07 -3.55
N PHE A 101 3.79 -14.42 -2.30
CA PHE A 101 2.80 -14.55 -1.24
C PHE A 101 2.73 -13.25 -0.44
N ILE A 102 1.59 -12.55 -0.50
CA ILE A 102 1.39 -11.32 0.24
C ILE A 102 0.37 -11.56 1.34
N LYS A 103 0.75 -11.19 2.57
CA LYS A 103 -0.09 -11.34 3.76
C LYS A 103 -0.25 -10.00 4.47
N LEU A 104 -1.50 -9.61 4.70
CA LEU A 104 -1.82 -8.49 5.57
C LEU A 104 -1.75 -8.97 7.02
N ILE A 105 -0.87 -8.37 7.82
CA ILE A 105 -0.66 -8.78 9.22
C ILE A 105 -1.59 -8.01 10.15
N THR A 106 -1.62 -6.69 10.03
CA THR A 106 -2.38 -5.78 10.90
C THR A 106 -2.68 -4.48 10.17
N VAL A 107 -3.79 -3.84 10.54
CA VAL A 107 -4.17 -2.48 10.12
C VAL A 107 -4.43 -1.68 11.40
N GLU A 108 -3.72 -0.58 11.58
CA GLU A 108 -3.77 0.32 12.74
C GLU A 108 -4.25 1.72 12.34
#